data_AF-B9TM82-F1
#
_entry.id   AF-B9TM82-F1
#
_cell.length_a   1.000
_cell.length_b   1.000
_cell.length_c   1.000
_cell.angle_alpha   90.00
_cell.angle_beta   90.00
_cell.angle_gamma   90.00
#
_symmetry.space_group_name_H-M   'P 1'
#
loop_
_entity.id
_entity.type
_entity.pdbx_description
1 polymer ?
#
loop_
_entity_poly.entity_id
_entity_poly.type
_entity_poly.pdbx_seq_one_letter_code
_entity_poly.pdbx_strand_id
1 'polypeptide(L)'
;MKTLVLMSISFLLYGTALAQSPLQQDVDFIRQTIASNHPGLGFSADVAQVEHALTALAADTTAAPTQDRAWQRLSTLNPLFADAHLFIGYPDWRAETAAHLQAGGGLFPLELEIADKQLIVRAALGGATTTLAGARITAINGVPADSVRLALLQRTHGDTPRFRTNLLSQRWWFYYWKMYGAPPRYRLDLAQGGRRWQAIIAAGTQMPAILQAERDPFNFEIKSDGSARLKAGSFDHQFKERFLALTRTAFEQMRAQH
;
A
#
# COMPACT_ATOMS: atom_id res chain seq x y z
N MET A 1 80.43 -2.48 21.80
CA MET A 1 79.93 -3.58 20.94
C MET A 1 78.44 -3.34 20.70
N LYS A 2 78.04 -3.09 19.43
CA LYS A 2 76.69 -3.13 18.81
C LYS A 2 75.62 -2.18 19.43
N THR A 3 75.26 -1.02 18.87
CA THR A 3 74.81 -0.58 17.53
C THR A 3 73.43 -1.11 17.09
N LEU A 4 72.58 -0.17 16.63
CA LEU A 4 71.34 -0.26 15.82
C LEU A 4 70.07 -0.76 16.56
N VAL A 5 68.85 -0.24 16.36
CA VAL A 5 68.34 0.72 15.38
C VAL A 5 66.98 1.28 15.82
N LEU A 6 66.73 2.53 15.42
CA LEU A 6 65.44 3.20 15.39
C LEU A 6 64.49 2.44 14.45
N MET A 7 63.32 1.98 14.89
CA MET A 7 62.24 1.69 13.96
C MET A 7 60.89 2.07 14.55
N SER A 8 60.49 3.31 14.24
CA SER A 8 59.07 3.66 14.14
C SER A 8 58.45 2.75 13.09
N ILE A 9 57.38 2.04 13.45
CA ILE A 9 56.40 1.56 12.48
C ILE A 9 55.03 1.97 13.00
N SER A 10 54.58 3.10 12.47
CA SER A 10 53.17 3.43 12.33
C SER A 10 52.46 2.28 11.62
N PHE A 11 51.43 1.73 12.25
CA PHE A 11 50.26 1.27 11.52
C PHE A 11 49.01 1.66 12.31
N LEU A 12 48.63 2.92 12.11
CA LEU A 12 47.23 3.30 11.97
C LEU A 12 46.63 2.43 10.84
N LEU A 13 46.10 1.28 11.21
CA LEU A 13 45.01 0.66 10.45
C LEU A 13 43.78 0.78 11.32
N TYR A 14 43.17 1.96 11.24
CA TYR A 14 41.72 2.11 11.33
C TYR A 14 41.12 1.18 10.25
N GLY A 15 41.04 -0.11 10.58
CA GLY A 15 40.11 -1.02 9.94
C GLY A 15 38.72 -0.67 10.45
N THR A 16 38.20 0.49 10.08
CA THR A 16 36.74 0.64 10.05
C THR A 16 36.27 -0.34 8.98
N ALA A 17 35.93 -1.56 9.39
CA ALA A 17 34.77 -2.19 8.80
C ALA A 17 33.67 -1.13 8.92
N LEU A 18 33.39 -0.42 7.82
CA LEU A 18 32.31 0.55 7.79
C LEU A 18 31.06 -0.26 8.13
N ALA A 19 30.53 -0.07 9.35
CA ALA A 19 29.33 -0.75 9.78
C ALA A 19 28.25 -0.51 8.72
N GLN A 20 27.64 -1.57 8.21
CA GLN A 20 26.61 -1.46 7.18
C GLN A 20 25.54 -0.48 7.63
N SER A 21 25.07 0.37 6.71
CA SER A 21 23.95 1.25 7.00
C SER A 21 22.69 0.41 7.28
N PRO A 22 21.72 0.91 8.07
CA PRO A 22 20.45 0.20 8.27
C PRO A 22 19.76 -0.18 6.95
N LEU A 23 19.84 0.68 5.92
CA LEU A 23 19.26 0.41 4.61
C LEU A 23 19.98 -0.72 3.86
N GLN A 24 21.30 -0.86 4.03
CA GLN A 24 22.04 -2.00 3.49
C GLN A 24 21.60 -3.31 4.13
N GLN A 25 21.40 -3.31 5.46
CA GLN A 25 20.89 -4.48 6.19
C GLN A 25 19.49 -4.86 5.72
N ASP A 26 18.60 -3.88 5.50
CA ASP A 26 17.26 -4.12 4.96
C ASP A 26 17.31 -4.72 3.54
N VAL A 27 18.19 -4.22 2.67
CA VAL A 27 18.37 -4.76 1.31
C VAL A 27 18.90 -6.20 1.34
N ASP A 28 19.88 -6.48 2.19
CA ASP A 28 20.42 -7.83 2.35
C ASP A 28 19.36 -8.80 2.89
N PHE A 29 18.52 -8.33 3.84
CA PHE A 29 17.36 -9.08 4.32
C PHE A 29 16.34 -9.38 3.22
N ILE A 30 16.04 -8.39 2.36
CA ILE A 30 15.14 -8.56 1.22
C ILE A 30 15.68 -9.63 0.25
N ARG A 31 16.97 -9.54 -0.12
CA ARG A 31 17.61 -10.54 -0.98
C ARG A 31 17.52 -11.94 -0.41
N GLN A 32 17.89 -12.09 0.87
CA GLN A 32 17.86 -13.38 1.54
C GLN A 32 16.45 -13.95 1.60
N THR A 33 15.45 -13.11 1.87
CA THR A 33 14.04 -13.51 1.96
C THR A 33 13.52 -13.97 0.60
N ILE A 34 13.83 -13.24 -0.48
CA ILE A 34 13.45 -13.64 -1.85
C ILE A 34 14.10 -14.98 -2.20
N ALA A 35 15.41 -15.12 -1.99
CA ALA A 35 16.15 -16.33 -2.34
C ALA A 35 15.66 -17.57 -1.55
N SER A 36 15.26 -17.39 -0.29
CA SER A 36 14.89 -18.51 0.58
C SER A 36 13.42 -18.92 0.48
N ASN A 37 12.51 -17.98 0.18
CA ASN A 37 11.07 -18.20 0.30
C ASN A 37 10.29 -18.05 -1.01
N HIS A 38 10.82 -17.34 -2.01
CA HIS A 38 10.05 -17.06 -3.21
C HIS A 38 10.13 -18.26 -4.18
N PRO A 39 8.99 -18.80 -4.67
CA PRO A 39 8.98 -20.01 -5.50
C PRO A 39 9.60 -19.82 -6.89
N GLY A 40 9.79 -18.57 -7.32
CA GLY A 40 10.54 -18.22 -8.54
C GLY A 40 10.27 -16.79 -8.99
N LEU A 41 11.17 -15.86 -8.65
CA LEU A 41 10.95 -14.41 -8.91
C LEU A 41 10.83 -14.09 -10.41
N GLY A 42 11.57 -14.81 -11.26
CA GLY A 42 11.55 -14.60 -12.71
C GLY A 42 10.23 -14.95 -13.41
N PHE A 43 9.25 -15.48 -12.68
CA PHE A 43 7.90 -15.70 -13.22
C PHE A 43 7.12 -14.39 -13.38
N SER A 44 7.28 -13.46 -12.43
CA SER A 44 6.53 -12.20 -12.38
C SER A 44 7.41 -10.97 -12.69
N ALA A 45 8.71 -11.04 -12.41
CA ALA A 45 9.61 -9.89 -12.48
C ALA A 45 10.80 -10.08 -13.42
N ASP A 46 11.33 -8.95 -13.92
CA ASP A 46 12.69 -8.89 -14.48
C ASP A 46 13.70 -8.90 -13.31
N VAL A 47 14.32 -10.06 -13.09
CA VAL A 47 15.26 -10.28 -11.98
C VAL A 47 16.46 -9.32 -12.06
N ALA A 48 16.96 -9.02 -13.26
CA ALA A 48 18.08 -8.10 -13.43
C ALA A 48 17.70 -6.67 -13.04
N GLN A 49 16.49 -6.25 -13.41
CA GLN A 49 15.96 -4.94 -13.01
C GLN A 49 15.77 -4.84 -11.49
N VAL A 50 15.26 -5.89 -10.86
CA VAL A 50 15.11 -5.95 -9.39
C VAL A 50 16.46 -5.85 -8.70
N GLU A 51 17.46 -6.63 -9.11
CA GLU A 51 18.79 -6.60 -8.50
C GLU A 51 19.52 -5.26 -8.73
N HIS A 52 19.31 -4.63 -9.88
CA HIS A 52 19.82 -3.29 -10.13
C HIS A 52 19.23 -2.27 -9.15
N ALA A 53 17.91 -2.31 -8.93
CA ALA A 53 17.23 -1.42 -7.99
C ALA A 53 17.65 -1.67 -6.53
N LEU A 54 17.80 -2.93 -6.11
CA LEU A 54 18.32 -3.30 -4.79
C LEU A 54 19.76 -2.78 -4.58
N THR A 55 20.61 -2.92 -5.60
CA THR A 55 21.99 -2.41 -5.56
C THR A 55 22.03 -0.89 -5.43
N ALA A 56 21.18 -0.17 -6.18
CA ALA A 56 21.07 1.27 -6.07
C ALA A 56 20.59 1.72 -4.68
N LEU A 57 19.64 1.01 -4.08
CA LEU A 57 19.16 1.28 -2.71
C LEU A 57 20.24 1.01 -1.65
N ALA A 58 21.03 -0.06 -1.79
CA ALA A 58 22.13 -0.37 -0.87
C ALA A 58 23.30 0.62 -0.96
N ALA A 59 23.49 1.24 -2.12
CA ALA A 59 24.50 2.29 -2.31
C ALA A 59 24.09 3.64 -1.69
N ASP A 60 22.80 3.84 -1.39
CA ASP A 60 22.32 5.04 -0.72
C ASP A 60 22.69 5.01 0.77
N THR A 61 23.63 5.86 1.15
CA THR A 61 24.13 5.97 2.53
C THR A 61 23.26 6.87 3.41
N THR A 62 22.18 7.45 2.87
CA THR A 62 21.31 8.32 3.64
C THR A 62 20.55 7.48 4.68
N ALA A 63 20.72 7.83 5.96
CA ALA A 63 19.96 7.19 7.02
C ALA A 63 18.44 7.39 6.79
N ALA A 64 17.67 6.33 7.01
CA ALA A 64 16.22 6.40 7.12
C ALA A 64 15.87 6.38 8.61
N PRO A 65 15.78 7.55 9.29
CA PRO A 65 15.62 7.58 10.74
C PRO A 65 14.24 7.10 11.22
N THR A 66 13.29 6.86 10.31
CA THR A 66 11.93 6.41 10.65
C THR A 66 11.47 5.29 9.72
N GLN A 67 10.55 4.47 10.21
CA GLN A 67 9.87 3.43 9.44
C GLN A 67 9.24 4.00 8.16
N ASP A 68 8.57 5.15 8.23
CA ASP A 68 7.99 5.82 7.06
C ASP A 68 9.05 6.16 6.01
N ARG A 69 10.24 6.65 6.42
CA ARG A 69 11.33 6.95 5.48
C ARG A 69 11.91 5.69 4.86
N ALA A 70 12.07 4.62 5.62
CA ALA A 70 12.50 3.33 5.10
C ALA A 70 11.49 2.79 4.09
N TRP A 71 10.20 2.77 4.44
CA TRP A 71 9.12 2.38 3.54
C TRP A 71 9.09 3.24 2.28
N GLN A 72 9.17 4.58 2.38
CA GLN A 72 9.16 5.48 1.23
C GLN A 72 10.27 5.17 0.21
N ARG A 73 11.41 4.64 0.66
CA ARG A 73 12.55 4.27 -0.19
C ARG A 73 12.39 2.85 -0.73
N LEU A 74 12.26 1.87 0.16
CA LEU A 74 12.24 0.45 -0.17
C LEU A 74 10.98 0.05 -0.97
N SER A 75 9.82 0.66 -0.70
CA SER A 75 8.58 0.33 -1.43
C SER A 75 8.61 0.69 -2.92
N THR A 76 9.63 1.43 -3.38
CA THR A 76 9.86 1.64 -4.82
C THR A 76 10.17 0.34 -5.57
N LEU A 77 10.53 -0.73 -4.86
CA LEU A 77 10.69 -2.08 -5.40
C LEU A 77 9.34 -2.75 -5.72
N ASN A 78 8.23 -2.35 -5.08
CA ASN A 78 6.95 -3.04 -5.19
C ASN A 78 6.42 -3.20 -6.62
N PRO A 79 6.49 -2.19 -7.50
CA PRO A 79 6.08 -2.36 -8.89
C PRO A 79 7.01 -3.26 -9.70
N LEU A 80 8.28 -3.40 -9.30
CA LEU A 80 9.29 -4.24 -9.98
C LEU A 80 9.10 -5.73 -9.67
N PHE A 81 8.65 -6.05 -8.46
CA PHE A 81 8.28 -7.42 -8.12
C PHE A 81 7.10 -7.92 -8.94
N ALA A 82 6.20 -7.00 -9.36
CA ALA A 82 4.99 -7.31 -10.11
C ALA A 82 4.22 -8.50 -9.50
N ASP A 83 4.10 -8.46 -8.17
CA ASP A 83 3.56 -9.55 -7.36
C ASP A 83 2.70 -8.96 -6.22
N ALA A 84 1.55 -9.58 -5.96
CA ALA A 84 0.64 -9.19 -4.88
C ALA A 84 1.02 -9.78 -3.51
N HIS A 85 1.86 -10.81 -3.48
CA HIS A 85 2.26 -11.57 -2.29
C HIS A 85 3.71 -11.29 -1.87
N LEU A 86 4.56 -10.81 -2.79
CA LEU A 86 5.89 -10.27 -2.49
C LEU A 86 5.86 -8.74 -2.53
N PHE A 87 5.95 -8.09 -1.36
CA PHE A 87 5.97 -6.64 -1.28
C PHE A 87 6.64 -6.11 -0.01
N ILE A 88 7.16 -4.88 -0.11
CA ILE A 88 7.54 -4.04 1.02
C ILE A 88 6.30 -3.28 1.50
N GLY A 89 5.82 -3.58 2.70
CA GLY A 89 4.65 -2.97 3.29
C GLY A 89 4.77 -2.81 4.80
N TYR A 90 3.73 -2.25 5.41
CA TYR A 90 3.62 -2.21 6.86
C TYR A 90 3.11 -3.55 7.37
N PRO A 91 3.71 -4.12 8.43
CA PRO A 91 3.32 -5.42 8.98
C PRO A 91 1.83 -5.51 9.29
N ASP A 92 1.29 -4.49 9.97
CA ASP A 92 -0.13 -4.36 10.23
C ASP A 92 -0.63 -2.93 9.98
N TRP A 93 -0.73 -2.58 8.70
CA TRP A 93 -1.28 -1.30 8.27
C TRP A 93 -2.68 -1.01 8.83
N ARG A 94 -3.47 -2.03 9.19
CA ARG A 94 -4.83 -1.85 9.72
C ARG A 94 -4.77 -1.41 11.17
N ALA A 95 -4.02 -2.13 12.00
CA ALA A 95 -3.83 -1.77 13.40
C ALA A 95 -3.16 -0.40 13.53
N GLU A 96 -2.16 -0.09 12.70
CA GLU A 96 -1.54 1.24 12.68
C GLU A 96 -2.52 2.36 12.33
N THR A 97 -3.41 2.11 11.37
CA THR A 97 -4.46 3.06 11.00
C THR A 97 -5.42 3.29 12.16
N ALA A 98 -5.87 2.21 12.81
CA ALA A 98 -6.77 2.29 13.94
C ALA A 98 -6.13 3.04 15.12
N ALA A 99 -4.88 2.73 15.45
CA ALA A 99 -4.13 3.40 16.52
C ALA A 99 -3.95 4.89 16.23
N HIS A 100 -3.62 5.27 14.98
CA HIS A 100 -3.49 6.68 14.59
C HIS A 100 -4.79 7.46 14.78
N LEU A 101 -5.92 6.90 14.34
CA LEU A 101 -7.23 7.53 14.53
C LEU A 101 -7.63 7.61 16.02
N GLN A 102 -7.37 6.56 16.80
CA GLN A 102 -7.63 6.52 18.24
C GLN A 102 -6.81 7.56 19.01
N ALA A 103 -5.58 7.83 18.56
CA ALA A 103 -4.72 8.88 19.11
C ALA A 103 -5.15 10.31 18.70
N GLY A 104 -6.28 10.46 18.00
CA GLY A 104 -6.79 11.75 17.52
C GLY A 104 -6.18 12.20 16.19
N GLY A 105 -5.43 11.33 15.52
CA GLY A 105 -4.92 11.57 14.18
C GLY A 105 -6.04 11.65 13.14
N GLY A 106 -5.81 12.42 12.08
CA GLY A 106 -6.70 12.50 10.92
C GLY A 106 -6.09 11.83 9.69
N LEU A 107 -6.92 11.50 8.71
CA LEU A 107 -6.51 10.94 7.42
C LEU A 107 -7.01 11.81 6.26
N PHE A 108 -6.62 11.44 5.03
CA PHE A 108 -7.19 12.08 3.83
C PHE A 108 -8.72 11.91 3.85
N PRO A 109 -9.51 12.99 3.69
CA PRO A 109 -10.92 13.01 4.12
C PRO A 109 -11.92 12.37 3.16
N LEU A 110 -11.45 11.76 2.07
CA LEU A 110 -12.29 11.26 1.00
C LEU A 110 -11.85 9.86 0.57
N GLU A 111 -12.82 9.02 0.26
CA GLU A 111 -12.59 7.77 -0.47
C GLU A 111 -12.50 8.11 -1.96
N LEU A 112 -11.46 7.62 -2.64
CA LEU A 112 -11.16 7.96 -4.02
C LEU A 112 -11.24 6.74 -4.94
N GLU A 113 -11.48 7.02 -6.22
CA GLU A 113 -11.27 6.10 -7.32
C GLU A 113 -10.24 6.69 -8.27
N ILE A 114 -9.32 5.85 -8.74
CA ILE A 114 -8.44 6.18 -9.86
C ILE A 114 -9.03 5.58 -11.14
N ALA A 115 -9.68 6.41 -11.94
CA ALA A 115 -10.25 6.03 -13.25
C ALA A 115 -9.60 6.88 -14.34
N ASP A 116 -9.16 6.25 -15.44
CA ASP A 116 -8.51 6.95 -16.57
C ASP A 116 -7.37 7.90 -16.15
N LYS A 117 -6.57 7.46 -15.17
CA LYS A 117 -5.46 8.23 -14.53
C LYS A 117 -5.91 9.48 -13.75
N GLN A 118 -7.21 9.66 -13.50
CA GLN A 118 -7.78 10.76 -12.74
C GLN A 118 -8.17 10.33 -11.33
N LEU A 119 -8.00 11.22 -10.36
CA LEU A 119 -8.51 11.02 -8.99
C LEU A 119 -9.95 11.54 -8.91
N ILE A 120 -10.90 10.64 -8.73
CA ILE A 120 -12.32 10.93 -8.63
C ILE A 120 -12.80 10.69 -7.20
N VAL A 121 -13.54 11.63 -6.64
CA VAL A 121 -14.12 11.50 -5.31
C VAL A 121 -15.31 10.54 -5.36
N ARG A 122 -15.34 9.55 -4.46
CA ARG A 122 -16.44 8.58 -4.35
C ARG A 122 -17.34 8.85 -3.16
N ALA A 123 -16.73 9.09 -2.00
CA ALA A 123 -17.42 9.25 -0.74
C ALA A 123 -16.58 10.11 0.22
N ALA A 124 -17.17 10.55 1.33
CA ALA A 124 -16.39 10.96 2.49
C ALA A 124 -15.64 9.74 3.07
N LEU A 125 -14.52 9.97 3.76
CA LEU A 125 -13.79 8.91 4.46
C LEU A 125 -14.75 8.10 5.34
N GLY A 126 -14.70 6.77 5.21
CA GLY A 126 -15.64 5.88 5.89
C GLY A 126 -16.91 5.56 5.10
N GLY A 127 -17.06 6.07 3.86
CA GLY A 127 -18.07 5.61 2.90
C GLY A 127 -19.39 6.38 2.89
N ALA A 128 -19.52 7.43 3.71
CA ALA A 128 -20.70 8.29 3.70
C ALA A 128 -20.81 9.13 2.42
N THR A 129 -22.03 9.52 2.05
CA THR A 129 -22.25 10.39 0.89
C THR A 129 -21.59 11.77 1.09
N THR A 130 -21.16 12.38 -0.01
CA THR A 130 -20.55 13.71 -0.02
C THR A 130 -21.01 14.49 -1.25
N THR A 131 -21.16 15.80 -1.11
CA THR A 131 -21.49 16.70 -2.23
C THR A 131 -20.37 16.77 -3.28
N LEU A 132 -19.17 16.30 -2.93
CA LEU A 132 -18.02 16.25 -3.82
C LEU A 132 -17.99 14.99 -4.70
N ALA A 133 -18.92 14.05 -4.52
CA ALA A 133 -18.92 12.80 -5.28
C ALA A 133 -18.95 13.06 -6.79
N GLY A 134 -18.08 12.36 -7.53
CA GLY A 134 -17.87 12.54 -8.96
C GLY A 134 -16.96 13.72 -9.34
N ALA A 135 -16.57 14.58 -8.39
CA ALA A 135 -15.59 15.63 -8.67
C ALA A 135 -14.21 15.02 -8.89
N ARG A 136 -13.47 15.57 -9.85
CA ARG A 136 -12.07 15.24 -10.09
C ARG A 136 -11.17 16.13 -9.24
N ILE A 137 -10.24 15.53 -8.50
CA ILE A 137 -9.17 16.25 -7.80
C ILE A 137 -8.05 16.54 -8.80
N THR A 138 -7.71 17.81 -8.98
CA THR A 138 -6.66 18.26 -9.88
C THR A 138 -5.38 18.67 -9.15
N ALA A 139 -5.49 19.07 -7.88
CA ALA A 139 -4.34 19.29 -7.01
C ALA A 139 -4.69 19.05 -5.54
N ILE A 140 -3.69 18.66 -4.75
CA ILE A 140 -3.77 18.46 -3.31
C ILE A 140 -2.67 19.28 -2.66
N ASN A 141 -3.04 20.21 -1.79
CA ASN A 141 -2.12 21.13 -1.11
C ASN A 141 -1.22 21.91 -2.09
N GLY A 142 -1.71 22.21 -3.30
CA GLY A 142 -0.96 22.88 -4.36
C GLY A 142 -0.06 21.96 -5.20
N VAL A 143 0.02 20.67 -4.89
CA VAL A 143 0.73 19.68 -5.71
C VAL A 143 -0.24 19.08 -6.74
N PRO A 144 0.12 19.00 -8.03
CA PRO A 144 -0.72 18.36 -9.03
C PRO A 144 -1.11 16.94 -8.62
N ALA A 145 -2.40 16.63 -8.73
CA ALA A 145 -2.96 15.34 -8.33
C ALA A 145 -2.29 14.16 -9.04
N ASP A 146 -1.87 14.36 -10.30
CA ASP A 146 -1.18 13.33 -11.08
C ASP A 146 0.21 13.02 -10.52
N SER A 147 0.95 14.04 -10.06
CA SER A 147 2.25 13.85 -9.40
C SER A 147 2.11 13.06 -8.10
N VAL A 148 1.08 13.37 -7.29
CA VAL A 148 0.76 12.62 -6.07
C VAL A 148 0.42 11.17 -6.42
N ARG A 149 -0.49 10.96 -7.38
CA ARG A 149 -0.91 9.63 -7.84
C ARG A 149 0.28 8.79 -8.32
N LEU A 150 1.14 9.34 -9.16
CA LEU A 150 2.32 8.63 -9.68
C LEU A 150 3.30 8.26 -8.56
N ALA A 151 3.57 9.18 -7.63
CA ALA A 151 4.44 8.92 -6.49
C ALA A 151 3.91 7.81 -5.58
N LEU A 152 2.58 7.74 -5.36
CA LEU A 152 1.99 6.67 -4.56
C LEU A 152 1.93 5.34 -5.33
N LEU A 153 1.67 5.37 -6.65
CA LEU A 153 1.69 4.16 -7.49
C LEU A 153 3.08 3.52 -7.57
N GLN A 154 4.15 4.33 -7.55
CA GLN A 154 5.53 3.82 -7.48
C GLN A 154 5.80 2.99 -6.22
N ARG A 155 4.93 3.03 -5.22
CA ARG A 155 5.07 2.32 -3.94
C ARG A 155 4.02 1.24 -3.73
N THR A 156 3.07 1.12 -4.66
CA THR A 156 1.94 0.21 -4.54
C THR A 156 2.30 -1.15 -5.12
N HIS A 157 2.02 -2.23 -4.39
CA HIS A 157 2.25 -3.62 -4.84
C HIS A 157 1.07 -4.21 -5.59
N GLY A 158 1.32 -5.31 -6.29
CA GLY A 158 0.31 -6.05 -7.04
C GLY A 158 0.78 -6.51 -8.40
N ASP A 159 0.15 -7.55 -8.91
CA ASP A 159 0.57 -8.27 -10.12
C ASP A 159 0.53 -7.38 -11.38
N THR A 160 -0.49 -6.53 -11.49
CA THR A 160 -0.73 -5.71 -12.68
C THR A 160 -0.86 -4.22 -12.37
N PRO A 161 -0.61 -3.32 -13.34
CA PRO A 161 -0.89 -1.90 -13.17
C PRO A 161 -2.34 -1.60 -12.75
N ARG A 162 -3.31 -2.38 -13.28
CA ARG A 162 -4.72 -2.26 -12.90
C ARG A 162 -4.95 -2.66 -11.45
N PHE A 163 -4.36 -3.77 -11.00
CA PHE A 163 -4.43 -4.18 -9.60
C PHE A 163 -3.87 -3.10 -8.68
N ARG A 164 -2.67 -2.59 -8.97
CA ARG A 164 -2.03 -1.52 -8.20
C ARG A 164 -2.91 -0.27 -8.11
N THR A 165 -3.53 0.11 -9.23
CA THR A 165 -4.45 1.26 -9.28
C THR A 165 -5.68 1.05 -8.40
N ASN A 166 -6.29 -0.14 -8.45
CA ASN A 166 -7.45 -0.48 -7.63
C ASN A 166 -7.08 -0.56 -6.14
N LEU A 167 -5.91 -1.09 -5.82
CA LEU A 167 -5.41 -1.17 -4.44
C LEU A 167 -5.15 0.22 -3.87
N LEU A 168 -4.47 1.08 -4.64
CA LEU A 168 -4.20 2.46 -4.22
C LEU A 168 -5.50 3.24 -4.04
N SER A 169 -6.51 3.04 -4.89
CA SER A 169 -7.82 3.69 -4.74
C SER A 169 -8.44 3.35 -3.37
N GLN A 170 -8.46 2.06 -3.00
CA GLN A 170 -9.02 1.58 -1.72
C GLN A 170 -8.25 2.03 -0.48
N ARG A 171 -6.96 2.34 -0.63
CA ARG A 171 -6.05 2.67 0.48
C ARG A 171 -5.40 4.03 0.31
N TRP A 172 -6.02 4.93 -0.47
CA TRP A 172 -5.43 6.22 -0.84
C TRP A 172 -4.98 7.00 0.39
N TRP A 173 -5.85 7.08 1.39
CA TRP A 173 -5.62 7.74 2.67
C TRP A 173 -4.38 7.19 3.41
N PHE A 174 -4.09 5.89 3.30
CA PHE A 174 -2.94 5.25 3.96
C PHE A 174 -1.65 5.63 3.25
N TYR A 175 -1.61 5.42 1.94
CA TYR A 175 -0.43 5.75 1.12
C TYR A 175 -0.13 7.25 1.17
N TYR A 176 -1.16 8.10 1.15
CA TYR A 176 -0.99 9.54 1.31
C TYR A 176 -0.40 9.86 2.69
N TRP A 177 -0.96 9.31 3.77
CA TRP A 177 -0.48 9.55 5.13
C TRP A 177 1.00 9.15 5.29
N LYS A 178 1.37 7.95 4.85
CA LYS A 178 2.75 7.45 4.98
C LYS A 178 3.74 8.16 4.05
N MET A 179 3.28 8.79 2.97
CA MET A 179 4.14 9.53 2.04
C MET A 179 4.29 11.02 2.40
N TYR A 180 3.20 11.66 2.81
CA TYR A 180 3.11 13.13 2.93
C TYR A 180 2.69 13.60 4.33
N GLY A 181 2.45 12.68 5.26
CA GLY A 181 1.90 12.98 6.58
C GLY A 181 0.39 13.16 6.58
N ALA A 182 -0.14 13.51 7.76
CA ALA A 182 -1.56 13.64 8.04
C ALA A 182 -1.88 15.07 8.52
N PRO A 183 -1.88 16.08 7.63
CA PRO A 183 -2.22 17.44 8.02
C PRO A 183 -3.69 17.51 8.50
N PRO A 184 -4.03 18.45 9.40
CA PRO A 184 -5.40 18.59 9.92
C PRO A 184 -6.39 19.11 8.88
N ARG A 185 -5.91 19.67 7.76
CA ARG A 185 -6.72 20.19 6.66
C ARG A 185 -6.03 19.96 5.32
N TYR A 186 -6.83 19.82 4.27
CA TYR A 186 -6.40 19.60 2.90
C TYR A 186 -7.01 20.68 2.00
N ARG A 187 -6.17 21.33 1.21
CA ARG A 187 -6.60 22.24 0.14
C ARG A 187 -6.70 21.45 -1.16
N LEU A 188 -7.91 21.28 -1.68
CA LEU A 188 -8.17 20.53 -2.91
C LEU A 188 -8.57 21.48 -4.03
N ASP A 189 -7.92 21.37 -5.18
CA ASP A 189 -8.42 21.94 -6.42
C ASP A 189 -9.26 20.87 -7.12
N LEU A 190 -10.49 21.23 -7.48
CA LEU A 190 -11.54 20.32 -7.93
C LEU A 190 -12.09 20.75 -9.29
N ALA A 191 -12.54 19.79 -10.07
CA ALA A 191 -13.20 20.01 -11.35
C ALA A 191 -14.38 19.05 -11.56
N GLN A 192 -15.52 19.58 -12.02
CA GLN A 192 -16.72 18.79 -12.35
C GLN A 192 -17.62 19.58 -13.31
N GLY A 193 -18.12 18.95 -14.37
CA GLY A 193 -19.04 19.60 -15.32
C GLY A 193 -18.50 20.90 -15.95
N GLY A 194 -17.19 20.96 -16.23
CA GLY A 194 -16.52 22.17 -16.75
C GLY A 194 -16.20 23.25 -15.72
N ARG A 195 -16.80 23.20 -14.52
CA ARG A 195 -16.48 24.12 -13.41
C ARG A 195 -15.21 23.67 -12.69
N ARG A 196 -14.40 24.64 -12.25
CA ARG A 196 -13.28 24.44 -11.34
C ARG A 196 -13.47 25.27 -10.08
N TRP A 197 -13.06 24.73 -8.93
CA TRP A 197 -13.11 25.44 -7.65
C TRP A 197 -12.08 24.87 -6.68
N GLN A 198 -11.84 25.60 -5.60
CA GLN A 198 -11.00 25.12 -4.51
C GLN A 198 -11.87 24.85 -3.28
N ALA A 199 -11.52 23.82 -2.51
CA ALA A 199 -12.13 23.50 -1.23
C ALA A 199 -11.04 23.29 -0.18
N ILE A 200 -11.30 23.73 1.05
CA ILE A 200 -10.49 23.37 2.22
C ILE A 200 -11.32 22.41 3.05
N ILE A 201 -10.82 21.19 3.25
CA ILE A 201 -11.54 20.11 3.93
C ILE A 201 -10.72 19.70 5.15
N ALA A 202 -11.38 19.56 6.30
CA ALA A 202 -10.74 19.00 7.49
C ALA A 202 -10.33 17.53 7.26
N ALA A 203 -9.29 17.06 7.94
CA ALA A 203 -8.91 15.65 7.90
C ALA A 203 -10.06 14.76 8.37
N GLY A 204 -10.19 13.58 7.76
CA GLY A 204 -11.21 12.62 8.13
C GLY A 204 -10.78 11.86 9.39
N THR A 205 -11.70 11.71 10.34
CA THR A 205 -11.48 10.96 11.59
C THR A 205 -12.25 9.65 11.65
N GLN A 206 -13.04 9.37 10.60
CA GLN A 206 -13.77 8.12 10.48
C GLN A 206 -12.82 6.99 10.10
N MET A 207 -13.13 5.78 10.58
CA MET A 207 -12.45 4.57 10.11
C MET A 207 -12.67 4.43 8.59
N PRO A 208 -11.65 4.15 7.77
CA PRO A 208 -11.83 3.97 6.34
C PRO A 208 -12.84 2.86 5.99
N ALA A 209 -13.58 3.02 4.89
CA ALA A 209 -14.69 2.11 4.56
C ALA A 209 -14.24 0.65 4.42
N ILE A 210 -13.03 0.41 3.90
CA ILE A 210 -12.45 -0.94 3.79
C ILE A 210 -12.13 -1.59 5.14
N LEU A 211 -11.98 -0.80 6.20
CA LEU A 211 -11.69 -1.26 7.56
C LEU A 211 -12.94 -1.38 8.44
N GLN A 212 -14.01 -0.63 8.12
CA GLN A 212 -15.31 -0.79 8.78
C GLN A 212 -16.05 -2.05 8.34
N ALA A 213 -15.77 -2.50 7.12
CA ALA A 213 -16.49 -3.57 6.47
C ALA A 213 -16.21 -4.93 7.14
N GLU A 214 -16.93 -5.25 8.20
CA GLU A 214 -17.35 -6.63 8.45
C GLU A 214 -18.33 -7.02 7.33
N ARG A 215 -17.79 -7.27 6.14
CA ARG A 215 -18.58 -7.93 5.11
C ARG A 215 -18.70 -9.35 5.59
N ASP A 216 -19.93 -9.78 5.94
CA ASP A 216 -20.20 -11.22 5.87
C ASP A 216 -19.73 -11.67 4.48
N PRO A 217 -18.68 -12.50 4.40
CA PRO A 217 -18.12 -12.88 3.12
C PRO A 217 -19.16 -13.66 2.31
N PHE A 218 -20.19 -14.19 2.96
CA PHE A 218 -21.14 -15.12 2.38
C PHE A 218 -22.55 -14.53 2.29
N ASN A 219 -23.21 -14.77 1.16
CA ASN A 219 -24.64 -14.53 1.01
C ASN A 219 -25.20 -15.47 -0.05
N PHE A 220 -26.45 -15.91 0.10
CA PHE A 220 -27.18 -16.63 -0.92
C PHE A 220 -28.60 -16.11 -1.00
N GLU A 221 -29.07 -15.81 -2.21
CA GLU A 221 -30.46 -15.42 -2.45
C GLU A 221 -30.97 -16.04 -3.75
N ILE A 222 -32.25 -16.39 -3.76
CA ILE A 222 -32.99 -16.68 -4.99
C ILE A 222 -33.89 -15.47 -5.26
N LYS A 223 -33.80 -14.93 -6.47
CA LYS A 223 -34.56 -13.76 -6.90
C LYS A 223 -35.93 -14.17 -7.41
N SER A 224 -36.83 -13.19 -7.48
CA SER A 224 -38.21 -13.39 -7.95
C SER A 224 -38.32 -13.85 -9.40
N ASP A 225 -37.28 -13.65 -10.22
CA ASP A 225 -37.20 -14.14 -11.59
C ASP A 225 -36.69 -15.59 -11.70
N GLY A 226 -36.48 -16.26 -10.56
CA GLY A 226 -35.95 -17.63 -10.48
C GLY A 226 -34.42 -17.72 -10.58
N SER A 227 -33.71 -16.61 -10.78
CA SER A 227 -32.24 -16.61 -10.77
C SER A 227 -31.69 -16.67 -9.35
N ALA A 228 -30.60 -17.40 -9.15
CA ALA A 228 -29.91 -17.49 -7.86
C ALA A 228 -28.58 -16.71 -7.87
N ARG A 229 -28.26 -16.05 -6.75
CA ARG A 229 -26.97 -15.37 -6.54
C ARG A 229 -26.29 -15.91 -5.30
N LEU A 230 -25.11 -16.51 -5.50
CA LEU A 230 -24.18 -16.88 -4.43
C LEU A 230 -23.04 -15.87 -4.36
N LYS A 231 -22.83 -15.27 -3.19
CA LYS A 231 -21.65 -14.45 -2.88
C LYS A 231 -20.69 -15.29 -2.06
N ALA A 232 -19.50 -15.52 -2.60
CA ALA A 232 -18.36 -16.10 -1.90
C ALA A 232 -17.22 -15.07 -1.85
N GLY A 233 -17.18 -14.29 -0.78
CA GLY A 233 -16.31 -13.13 -0.60
C GLY A 233 -15.00 -13.42 0.14
N SER A 234 -14.79 -14.66 0.60
CA SER A 234 -13.54 -15.10 1.21
C SER A 234 -13.38 -16.62 1.07
N PHE A 235 -12.13 -17.07 0.98
CA PHE A 235 -11.72 -18.48 1.00
C PHE A 235 -10.71 -18.75 2.11
N ASP A 236 -10.62 -17.85 3.11
CA ASP A 236 -9.77 -18.06 4.27
C ASP A 236 -10.20 -19.34 5.02
N HIS A 237 -9.21 -20.12 5.49
CA HIS A 237 -9.42 -21.38 6.19
C HIS A 237 -10.35 -21.23 7.41
N GLN A 238 -10.32 -20.09 8.10
CA GLN A 238 -11.21 -19.81 9.23
C GLN A 238 -12.70 -19.85 8.87
N PHE A 239 -13.02 -19.68 7.58
CA PHE A 239 -14.38 -19.65 7.04
C PHE A 239 -14.78 -20.93 6.30
N LYS A 240 -13.90 -21.94 6.26
CA LYS A 240 -14.10 -23.18 5.50
C LYS A 240 -15.47 -23.81 5.76
N GLU A 241 -15.81 -24.07 7.02
CA GLU A 241 -17.07 -24.73 7.38
C GLU A 241 -18.29 -23.88 7.01
N ARG A 242 -18.23 -22.56 7.22
CA ARG A 242 -19.30 -21.64 6.83
C ARG A 242 -19.52 -21.62 5.32
N PHE A 243 -18.45 -21.62 4.53
CA PHE A 243 -18.52 -21.68 3.07
C PHE A 243 -19.13 -23.00 2.57
N LEU A 244 -18.69 -24.13 3.13
CA LEU A 244 -19.23 -25.45 2.77
C LEU A 244 -20.71 -25.60 3.16
N ALA A 245 -21.12 -25.06 4.31
CA ALA A 245 -22.52 -25.06 4.73
C ALA A 245 -23.38 -24.19 3.81
N LEU A 246 -22.93 -22.97 3.49
CA LEU A 246 -23.63 -22.06 2.57
C LEU A 246 -23.84 -22.71 1.20
N THR A 247 -22.78 -23.27 0.63
CA THR A 247 -22.86 -23.90 -0.70
C THR A 247 -23.81 -25.08 -0.69
N ARG A 248 -23.76 -25.96 0.32
CA ARG A 248 -24.71 -27.06 0.48
C ARG A 248 -26.15 -26.57 0.50
N THR A 249 -26.47 -25.62 1.38
CA THR A 249 -27.82 -25.05 1.50
C THR A 249 -28.27 -24.40 0.20
N ALA A 250 -27.39 -23.64 -0.48
CA ALA A 250 -27.69 -23.00 -1.75
C ALA A 250 -28.10 -24.00 -2.82
N PHE A 251 -27.32 -25.07 -3.00
CA PHE A 251 -27.62 -26.10 -4.00
C PHE A 251 -28.84 -26.95 -3.65
N GLU A 252 -29.09 -27.21 -2.36
CA GLU A 252 -30.32 -27.87 -1.91
C GLU A 252 -31.57 -27.03 -2.21
N GLN A 253 -31.53 -25.73 -1.94
CA GLN A 253 -32.65 -24.82 -2.23
C GLN A 253 -32.91 -24.67 -3.72
N MET A 254 -31.87 -24.55 -4.55
CA MET A 254 -32.02 -24.50 -6.01
C MET A 254 -32.66 -25.79 -6.55
N ARG A 255 -32.25 -26.96 -6.03
CA ARG A 255 -32.85 -28.25 -6.44
C ARG A 255 -34.32 -28.36 -6.06
N ALA A 256 -34.75 -27.79 -4.94
CA ALA A 256 -36.14 -27.86 -4.47
C ALA A 256 -37.11 -26.94 -5.24
N GLN A 257 -36.59 -26.03 -6.06
CA GLN A 257 -37.40 -25.13 -6.91
C GLN A 257 -37.50 -25.61 -8.38
N HIS A 258 -36.91 -26.76 -8.69
CA HIS A 258 -37.04 -27.49 -9.95
C HIS A 258 -37.85 -28.78 -9.72
#